data_AF-A0A7S1I9L9-F1
#
_entry.id   AF-A0A7S1I9L9-F1
#
_cell.length_a   1.000
_cell.length_b   1.000
_cell.length_c   1.000
_cell.angle_alpha   90.00
_cell.angle_beta   90.00
_cell.angle_gamma   90.00
#
_symmetry.space_group_name_H-M   'P 1'
#
loop_
_entity.id
_entity.type
_entity.pdbx_description
1 polymer ?
#
loop_
_entity_poly.entity_id
_entity_poly.type
_entity_poly.pdbx_seq_one_letter_code
_entity_poly.pdbx_strand_id
1 'polypeptide(L)'
;PVYASILQFVCQLVSCDSVPLLLEKLGYGNAKRLSSSGTTIKLSKVRLLGLNLAHTILLTLESTLSNDPLCRPLLNLATQDLARGLLKICRMQPPNVVVLQMMLATLHLLLAYASPHMQPQFLSFLIAGHVMPYASQLQLPASPVSTPTTPQTVGFTTEGLIHEEHAEMLMESLVELCSDPCFAPYVFWNYDCNATTPDAFEMLCKFLFWGASSSSPYSQHLGKEDNLETTGPNAVKPPSGMTTLRILSLDCLMSMLRTIAARCQSGVHVADSASLITTQKQVKELLRKVVSLFSEKPKKCVAFLGSEEDQTCSATLRALGLPAKFNGLQLGQFLWKYRAMFDKDELGTYMGEPGR
;
A
#
# COMPACT_ATOMS: atom_id res chain seq x y z
N PRO A 1 12.62 12.11 -26.57
CA PRO A 1 13.91 11.58 -26.07
C PRO A 1 14.53 12.46 -24.97
N VAL A 2 14.70 13.78 -25.21
CA VAL A 2 15.32 14.70 -24.22
C VAL A 2 14.57 14.74 -22.89
N TYR A 3 13.24 14.94 -22.92
CA TYR A 3 12.42 14.95 -21.70
C TYR A 3 12.50 13.64 -20.90
N ALA A 4 12.58 12.50 -21.59
CA ALA A 4 12.73 11.20 -20.93
C ALA A 4 14.08 11.07 -20.21
N SER A 5 15.16 11.54 -20.82
CA SER A 5 16.48 11.60 -20.18
C SER A 5 16.50 12.54 -18.97
N ILE A 6 15.80 13.68 -19.03
CA ILE A 6 15.65 14.59 -17.90
C ILE A 6 14.91 13.90 -16.75
N LEU A 7 13.75 13.30 -17.02
CA LEU A 7 12.98 12.61 -15.99
C LEU A 7 13.75 11.42 -15.40
N GLN A 8 14.45 10.66 -16.24
CA GLN A 8 15.31 9.55 -15.77
C GLN A 8 16.40 10.05 -14.81
N PHE A 9 17.05 11.16 -15.13
CA PHE A 9 18.02 11.80 -14.24
C PHE A 9 17.36 12.25 -12.93
N VAL A 10 16.19 12.86 -12.99
CA VAL A 10 15.39 13.24 -11.81
C VAL A 10 15.07 12.02 -10.93
N CYS A 11 14.63 10.90 -11.52
CA CYS A 11 14.39 9.65 -10.79
C CYS A 11 15.66 9.13 -10.09
N GLN A 12 16.83 9.25 -10.72
CA GLN A 12 18.10 8.87 -10.10
C GLN A 12 18.46 9.77 -8.91
N LEU A 13 18.13 11.07 -8.96
CA LEU A 13 18.29 11.98 -7.82
C LEU A 13 17.39 11.57 -6.64
N VAL A 14 16.12 11.24 -6.92
CA VAL A 14 15.15 10.79 -5.90
C VAL A 14 15.62 9.50 -5.22
N SER A 15 16.02 8.49 -6.00
CA SER A 15 16.47 7.20 -5.45
C SER A 15 17.85 7.26 -4.80
N CYS A 16 18.65 8.26 -5.17
CA CYS A 16 20.07 8.43 -4.82
C CYS A 16 20.98 7.26 -5.22
N ASP A 17 20.57 6.38 -6.14
CA ASP A 17 21.33 5.16 -6.48
C ASP A 17 22.66 5.49 -7.17
N SER A 18 22.70 6.59 -7.93
CA SER A 18 23.87 7.01 -8.71
C SER A 18 24.66 8.14 -8.04
N VAL A 19 24.19 8.65 -6.90
CA VAL A 19 24.75 9.83 -6.23
C VAL A 19 26.15 9.59 -5.68
N PRO A 20 26.51 8.43 -5.11
CA PRO A 20 27.90 8.16 -4.71
C PRO A 20 28.89 8.29 -5.87
N LEU A 21 28.54 7.76 -7.05
CA LEU A 21 29.35 7.84 -8.27
C LEU A 21 29.39 9.26 -8.83
N LEU A 22 28.30 10.03 -8.73
CA LEU A 22 28.27 11.44 -9.14
C LEU A 22 29.12 12.31 -8.21
N LEU A 23 29.06 12.08 -6.89
CA LEU A 23 29.90 12.80 -5.92
C LEU A 23 31.39 12.48 -6.11
N GLU A 24 31.71 11.23 -6.44
CA GLU A 24 33.07 10.82 -6.79
C GLU A 24 33.55 11.52 -8.08
N LYS A 25 32.72 11.55 -9.14
CA LYS A 25 33.02 12.25 -10.40
C LYS A 25 33.15 13.77 -10.24
N LEU A 26 32.44 14.36 -9.28
CA LEU A 26 32.51 15.80 -8.97
C LEU A 26 33.70 16.18 -8.08
N GLY A 27 34.62 15.25 -7.80
CA GLY A 27 35.84 15.54 -7.05
C GLY A 27 35.65 15.56 -5.53
N TYR A 28 34.51 15.12 -5.01
CA TYR A 28 34.30 14.92 -3.57
C TYR A 28 34.90 13.58 -3.06
N GLY A 29 36.02 13.15 -3.66
CA GLY A 29 36.64 11.81 -3.56
C GLY A 29 37.13 11.36 -2.19
N ASN A 30 36.90 12.13 -1.12
CA ASN A 30 37.16 11.71 0.26
C ASN A 30 35.87 11.28 0.99
N ALA A 31 34.96 10.60 0.29
CA ALA A 31 33.72 10.06 0.86
C ALA A 31 33.94 9.11 2.06
N LYS A 32 35.13 8.52 2.20
CA LYS A 32 35.53 7.71 3.36
C LYS A 32 35.76 8.51 4.66
N ARG A 33 35.87 9.84 4.61
CA ARG A 33 36.15 10.70 5.79
C ARG A 33 35.00 11.62 6.19
N LEU A 34 33.88 11.61 5.48
CA LEU A 34 32.68 12.34 5.93
C LEU A 34 32.02 11.56 7.06
N SER A 35 31.82 12.21 8.20
CA SER A 35 31.00 11.68 9.28
C SER A 35 29.66 11.20 8.71
N SER A 36 29.15 10.08 9.22
CA SER A 36 27.88 9.47 8.80
C SER A 36 26.74 10.51 8.72
N SER A 37 26.74 11.48 9.63
CA SER A 37 25.79 12.60 9.67
C SER A 37 25.90 13.57 8.47
N GLY A 38 27.11 13.96 8.06
CA GLY A 38 27.31 14.90 6.94
C GLY A 38 26.90 14.34 5.59
N THR A 39 27.05 13.03 5.40
CA THR A 39 26.60 12.33 4.18
C THR A 39 25.08 12.24 4.11
N THR A 40 24.40 11.99 5.23
CA THR A 40 22.93 11.93 5.31
C THR A 40 22.28 13.28 4.98
N ILE A 41 22.84 14.40 5.45
CA ILE A 41 22.34 15.75 5.12
C ILE A 41 22.49 16.04 3.63
N LYS A 42 23.65 15.71 3.04
CA LYS A 42 23.89 15.91 1.60
C LYS A 42 22.94 15.08 0.74
N LEU A 43 22.73 13.81 1.10
CA LEU A 43 21.79 12.94 0.41
C LEU A 43 20.35 13.47 0.50
N SER A 44 19.93 13.94 1.68
CA SER A 44 18.58 14.51 1.87
C SER A 44 18.35 15.74 0.99
N LYS A 45 19.35 16.62 0.84
CA LYS A 45 19.27 17.77 -0.07
C LYS A 45 19.15 17.35 -1.55
N VAL A 46 19.93 16.34 -1.96
CA VAL A 46 19.85 15.80 -3.35
C VAL A 46 18.47 15.19 -3.61
N ARG A 47 17.93 14.41 -2.67
CA ARG A 47 16.57 13.87 -2.77
C ARG A 47 15.54 14.97 -2.86
N LEU A 48 15.62 15.98 -2.00
CA LEU A 48 14.67 17.08 -2.00
C LEU A 48 14.70 17.85 -3.33
N LEU A 49 15.87 18.05 -3.93
CA LEU A 49 15.98 18.62 -5.27
C LEU A 49 15.31 17.72 -6.32
N GLY A 50 15.61 16.41 -6.29
CA GLY A 50 14.98 15.44 -7.19
C GLY A 50 13.45 15.42 -7.06
N LEU A 51 12.94 15.45 -5.83
CA LEU A 51 11.50 15.47 -5.56
C LEU A 51 10.84 16.78 -6.04
N ASN A 52 11.45 17.94 -5.76
CA ASN A 52 10.95 19.22 -6.28
C ASN A 52 10.87 19.25 -7.81
N LEU A 53 11.90 18.73 -8.49
CA LEU A 53 11.91 18.63 -9.95
C LEU A 53 10.84 17.65 -10.45
N ALA A 54 10.71 16.48 -9.82
CA ALA A 54 9.68 15.51 -10.16
C ALA A 54 8.27 16.09 -9.98
N HIS A 55 8.02 16.74 -8.84
CA HIS A 55 6.77 17.43 -8.54
C HIS A 55 6.45 18.49 -9.60
N THR A 56 7.42 19.34 -9.94
CA THR A 56 7.25 20.38 -10.97
C THR A 56 6.94 19.78 -12.35
N ILE A 57 7.63 18.71 -12.73
CA ILE A 57 7.37 18.00 -13.99
C ILE A 57 5.95 17.42 -14.01
N LEU A 58 5.51 16.78 -12.92
CA LEU A 58 4.17 16.22 -12.81
C LEU A 58 3.09 17.32 -12.85
N LEU A 59 3.31 18.46 -12.19
CA LEU A 59 2.43 19.62 -12.29
C LEU A 59 2.40 20.23 -13.69
N THR A 60 3.49 20.14 -14.45
CA THR A 60 3.54 20.73 -15.80
C THR A 60 2.84 19.82 -16.82
N LEU A 61 2.94 18.51 -16.64
CA LEU A 61 2.33 17.52 -17.53
C LEU A 61 0.87 17.24 -17.19
N GLU A 62 0.49 17.30 -15.91
CA GLU A 62 -0.87 17.04 -15.44
C GLU A 62 -1.50 15.78 -16.09
N SER A 63 -2.73 15.92 -16.57
CA SER A 63 -3.47 14.87 -17.27
C SER A 63 -2.88 14.52 -18.66
N THR A 64 -1.98 15.32 -19.23
CA THR A 64 -1.35 14.95 -20.52
C THR A 64 -0.42 13.77 -20.35
N LEU A 65 0.11 13.53 -19.14
CA LEU A 65 1.00 12.41 -18.86
C LEU A 65 0.35 11.05 -19.17
N SER A 66 -0.94 10.87 -18.87
CA SER A 66 -1.70 9.64 -19.13
C SER A 66 -2.47 9.66 -20.43
N ASN A 67 -2.97 10.83 -20.86
CA ASN A 67 -3.83 10.94 -22.03
C ASN A 67 -3.06 11.01 -23.36
N ASP A 68 -1.83 11.52 -23.37
CA ASP A 68 -1.05 11.67 -24.60
C ASP A 68 -0.16 10.44 -24.86
N PRO A 69 -0.35 9.71 -25.99
CA PRO A 69 0.53 8.62 -26.38
C PRO A 69 2.01 9.01 -26.51
N LEU A 70 2.32 10.28 -26.82
CA LEU A 70 3.70 10.78 -26.92
C LEU A 70 4.39 10.84 -25.55
N CYS A 71 3.61 10.98 -24.47
CA CYS A 71 4.10 10.96 -23.10
C CYS A 71 4.35 9.55 -22.55
N ARG A 72 4.05 8.48 -23.31
CA ARG A 72 4.19 7.10 -22.84
C ARG A 72 5.58 6.73 -22.30
N PRO A 73 6.72 7.17 -22.87
CA PRO A 73 8.03 6.96 -22.26
C PRO A 73 8.19 7.65 -20.91
N LEU A 74 7.62 8.86 -20.75
CA LEU A 74 7.63 9.61 -19.49
C LEU A 74 6.75 8.94 -18.44
N LEU A 75 5.56 8.50 -18.84
CA LEU A 75 4.65 7.74 -18.00
C LEU A 75 5.31 6.45 -17.50
N ASN A 76 6.00 5.70 -18.36
CA ASN A 76 6.75 4.51 -17.95
C ASN A 76 7.83 4.85 -16.90
N LEU A 77 8.60 5.92 -17.09
CA LEU A 77 9.60 6.37 -16.11
C LEU A 77 8.97 6.80 -14.79
N ALA A 78 7.85 7.52 -14.83
CA ALA A 78 7.14 7.97 -13.63
C ALA A 78 6.55 6.80 -12.83
N THR A 79 5.86 5.90 -13.53
CA THR A 79 5.19 4.73 -12.93
C THR A 79 6.16 3.65 -12.43
N GLN A 80 7.36 3.57 -13.01
CA GLN A 80 8.36 2.56 -12.63
C GLN A 80 9.46 3.14 -11.75
N ASP A 81 10.24 4.08 -12.27
CA ASP A 81 11.47 4.53 -11.63
C ASP A 81 11.20 5.57 -10.55
N LEU A 82 10.33 6.55 -10.81
CA LEU A 82 9.93 7.53 -9.79
C LEU A 82 9.17 6.83 -8.68
N ALA A 83 8.16 6.02 -9.01
CA ALA A 83 7.39 5.25 -8.01
C ALA A 83 8.30 4.35 -7.14
N ARG A 84 9.29 3.66 -7.75
CA ARG A 84 10.26 2.86 -6.98
C ARG A 84 11.12 3.74 -6.07
N GLY A 85 11.56 4.91 -6.53
CA GLY A 85 12.31 5.88 -5.73
C GLY A 85 11.51 6.40 -4.53
N LEU A 86 10.24 6.75 -4.74
CA LEU A 86 9.33 7.18 -3.68
C LEU A 86 9.08 6.03 -2.67
N LEU A 87 8.81 4.80 -3.12
CA LEU A 87 8.65 3.63 -2.24
C LEU A 87 9.91 3.36 -1.42
N LYS A 88 11.09 3.57 -2.01
CA LYS A 88 12.36 3.45 -1.29
C LYS A 88 12.43 4.47 -0.16
N ILE A 89 12.01 5.72 -0.39
CA ILE A 89 11.94 6.76 0.65
C ILE A 89 10.96 6.35 1.76
N CYS A 90 9.77 5.83 1.44
CA CYS A 90 8.81 5.36 2.44
C CYS A 90 9.38 4.29 3.38
N ARG A 91 10.30 3.46 2.86
CA ARG A 91 10.93 2.36 3.62
C ARG A 91 12.17 2.80 4.41
N MET A 92 12.66 4.03 4.22
CA MET A 92 13.77 4.55 5.02
C MET A 92 13.24 5.02 6.37
N GLN A 93 13.87 4.60 7.47
CA GLN A 93 13.46 4.94 8.84
C GLN A 93 14.53 5.81 9.53
N PRO A 94 14.16 6.95 10.15
CA PRO A 94 13.14 7.91 9.71
C PRO A 94 13.69 8.84 8.60
N PRO A 95 12.91 9.17 7.56
CA PRO A 95 13.32 10.18 6.59
C PRO A 95 13.32 11.57 7.24
N ASN A 96 13.94 12.56 6.58
CA ASN A 96 13.77 13.94 7.00
C ASN A 96 12.31 14.37 6.76
N VAL A 97 11.67 15.03 7.73
CA VAL A 97 10.27 15.52 7.65
C VAL A 97 9.96 16.26 6.35
N VAL A 98 10.85 17.16 5.92
CA VAL A 98 10.67 17.94 4.67
C VAL A 98 10.74 17.03 3.43
N VAL A 99 11.60 16.01 3.46
CA VAL A 99 11.69 15.02 2.38
C VAL A 99 10.42 14.17 2.35
N LEU A 100 9.88 13.77 3.51
CA LEU A 100 8.63 13.03 3.60
C LEU A 100 7.46 13.84 3.04
N GLN A 101 7.29 15.08 3.49
CA GLN A 101 6.23 15.97 3.03
C GLN A 101 6.26 16.16 1.50
N MET A 102 7.43 16.46 0.93
CA MET A 102 7.58 16.61 -0.52
C MET A 102 7.37 15.29 -1.27
N MET A 103 7.77 14.16 -0.68
CA MET A 103 7.52 12.82 -1.23
C MET A 103 6.01 12.54 -1.30
N LEU A 104 5.26 12.82 -0.24
CA LEU A 104 3.80 12.64 -0.19
C LEU A 104 3.09 13.55 -1.21
N ALA A 105 3.46 14.82 -1.29
CA ALA A 105 2.92 15.75 -2.29
C ALA A 105 3.19 15.28 -3.74
N THR A 106 4.39 14.76 -4.00
CA THR A 106 4.76 14.19 -5.31
C THR A 106 3.96 12.92 -5.60
N LEU A 107 3.76 12.07 -4.58
CA LEU A 107 2.96 10.86 -4.68
C LEU A 107 1.50 11.17 -5.04
N HIS A 108 0.87 12.16 -4.39
CA HIS A 108 -0.50 12.55 -4.70
C HIS A 108 -0.69 12.97 -6.16
N LEU A 109 0.22 13.80 -6.71
CA LEU A 109 0.18 14.15 -8.13
C LEU A 109 0.36 12.94 -9.04
N LEU A 110 1.30 12.07 -8.67
CA LEU A 110 1.57 10.86 -9.45
C LEU A 110 0.34 9.93 -9.47
N LEU A 111 -0.39 9.82 -8.35
CA LEU A 111 -1.63 9.07 -8.28
C LEU A 111 -2.77 9.75 -9.05
N ALA A 112 -2.90 11.06 -8.93
CA ALA A 112 -3.92 11.83 -9.66
C ALA A 112 -3.77 11.66 -11.19
N TYR A 113 -2.53 11.68 -11.70
CA TYR A 113 -2.29 11.67 -13.15
C TYR A 113 -1.95 10.30 -13.75
N ALA A 114 -1.42 9.36 -12.97
CA ALA A 114 -0.93 8.08 -13.48
C ALA A 114 -1.51 6.84 -12.76
N SER A 115 -2.50 6.99 -11.86
CA SER A 115 -3.10 5.86 -11.14
C SER A 115 -3.48 4.64 -12.00
N PRO A 116 -4.08 4.76 -13.21
CA PRO A 116 -4.46 3.60 -14.01
C PRO A 116 -3.28 2.67 -14.36
N HIS A 117 -2.05 3.19 -14.33
CA HIS A 117 -0.83 2.47 -14.66
C HIS A 117 0.00 2.07 -13.43
N MET A 118 -0.50 2.37 -12.22
CA MET A 118 0.24 2.24 -10.97
C MET A 118 -0.43 1.32 -9.95
N GLN A 119 -1.37 0.48 -10.36
CA GLN A 119 -2.11 -0.39 -9.43
C GLN A 119 -1.20 -1.14 -8.42
N PRO A 120 -0.15 -1.89 -8.81
CA PRO A 120 0.66 -2.61 -7.81
C PRO A 120 1.53 -1.67 -6.96
N GLN A 121 2.02 -0.57 -7.52
CA GLN A 121 2.82 0.43 -6.80
C GLN A 121 1.96 1.17 -5.78
N PHE A 122 0.75 1.58 -6.16
CA PHE A 122 -0.18 2.29 -5.29
C PHE A 122 -0.63 1.44 -4.11
N LEU A 123 -0.91 0.15 -4.33
CA LEU A 123 -1.15 -0.77 -3.22
C LEU A 123 0.05 -0.83 -2.27
N SER A 124 1.27 -0.85 -2.83
CA SER A 124 2.49 -0.82 -2.03
C SER A 124 2.64 0.50 -1.25
N PHE A 125 2.21 1.63 -1.79
CA PHE A 125 2.22 2.92 -1.07
C PHE A 125 1.17 2.98 0.03
N LEU A 126 -0.03 2.46 -0.22
CA LEU A 126 -1.07 2.37 0.81
C LEU A 126 -0.57 1.48 1.96
N ILE A 127 -0.09 0.27 1.64
CA ILE A 127 0.35 -0.67 2.67
C ILE A 127 1.65 -0.19 3.33
N ALA A 128 2.74 -0.03 2.57
CA ALA A 128 4.05 0.24 3.15
C ALA A 128 4.23 1.70 3.58
N GLY A 129 3.56 2.64 2.92
CA GLY A 129 3.65 4.07 3.22
C GLY A 129 2.69 4.52 4.30
N HIS A 130 1.46 3.99 4.34
CA HIS A 130 0.41 4.52 5.21
C HIS A 130 -0.10 3.53 6.27
N VAL A 131 -0.10 2.22 6.04
CA VAL A 131 -0.64 1.26 7.02
C VAL A 131 0.45 0.66 7.91
N MET A 132 1.53 0.16 7.30
CA MET A 132 2.62 -0.54 8.00
C MET A 132 3.38 0.30 9.02
N PRO A 133 3.61 1.62 8.82
CA PRO A 133 4.25 2.45 9.84
C PRO A 133 3.49 2.46 11.18
N TYR A 134 2.19 2.13 11.16
CA TYR A 134 1.33 2.03 12.33
C TYR A 134 1.06 0.59 12.74
N ALA A 135 1.33 -0.41 11.89
CA ALA A 135 1.04 -1.81 12.20
C ALA A 135 1.82 -2.30 13.43
N SER A 136 3.07 -1.85 13.60
CA SER A 136 3.87 -2.08 14.80
C SER A 136 3.30 -1.40 16.05
N GLN A 137 2.60 -0.27 15.88
CA GLN A 137 2.02 0.53 16.96
C GLN A 137 0.60 0.08 17.34
N LEU A 138 -0.15 -0.49 16.40
CA LEU A 138 -1.55 -0.85 16.57
C LEU A 138 -1.75 -2.27 17.10
N GLN A 139 -0.69 -3.07 17.32
CA GLN A 139 -0.77 -4.49 17.72
C GLN A 139 -1.97 -5.18 17.04
N LEU A 140 -2.11 -4.99 15.72
CA LEU A 140 -3.17 -5.63 14.97
C LEU A 140 -3.08 -7.14 15.26
N PRO A 141 -4.20 -7.82 15.61
CA PRO A 141 -4.15 -9.24 15.94
C PRO A 141 -3.49 -9.97 14.79
N ALA A 142 -2.30 -10.51 15.05
CA ALA A 142 -1.51 -11.20 14.05
C ALA A 142 -2.38 -12.32 13.47
N SER A 143 -2.65 -12.29 12.17
CA SER A 143 -3.09 -13.49 11.47
C SER A 143 -2.03 -14.59 11.69
N PRO A 144 -2.44 -15.86 11.81
CA PRO A 144 -1.56 -16.95 12.24
C PRO A 144 -0.64 -17.37 11.09
N VAL A 145 0.40 -16.58 10.82
CA VAL A 145 1.55 -17.02 10.05
C VAL A 145 2.80 -16.57 10.80
N SER A 146 3.46 -17.57 11.36
CA SER A 146 4.53 -17.49 12.35
C SER A 146 5.78 -16.76 11.87
N THR A 147 6.27 -15.82 12.68
CA THR A 147 7.72 -15.66 12.95
C THR A 147 7.91 -15.09 14.36
N PRO A 148 8.85 -15.61 15.18
CA PRO A 148 9.09 -15.11 16.52
C PRO A 148 9.98 -13.87 16.47
N THR A 149 9.60 -12.77 17.13
CA THR A 149 10.57 -11.73 17.48
C THR A 149 10.20 -11.09 18.82
N THR A 150 11.24 -11.01 19.64
CA THR A 150 11.34 -10.64 21.06
C THR A 150 10.70 -9.27 21.39
N PRO A 151 10.07 -9.09 22.56
CA PRO A 151 9.50 -7.80 22.95
C PRO A 151 10.61 -6.83 23.35
N GLN A 152 10.74 -5.71 22.63
CA GLN A 152 11.58 -4.57 23.02
C GLN A 152 10.80 -3.63 23.93
N THR A 153 11.35 -3.40 25.12
CA THR A 153 10.90 -2.43 26.12
C THR A 153 11.09 -1.01 25.60
N VAL A 154 9.98 -0.26 25.43
CA VAL A 154 9.99 1.13 24.95
C VAL A 154 10.25 2.07 26.12
N GLY A 155 11.40 2.74 26.12
CA GLY A 155 11.65 3.96 26.89
C GLY A 155 11.36 5.18 26.03
N PHE A 156 10.73 6.22 26.58
CA PHE A 156 10.48 7.48 25.88
C PHE A 156 11.80 8.23 25.64
N THR A 157 12.38 8.06 24.45
CA THR A 157 13.46 8.88 23.90
C THR A 157 12.90 9.84 22.84
N THR A 158 13.69 10.85 22.45
CA THR A 158 13.40 11.81 21.37
C THR A 158 13.03 11.16 20.02
N GLU A 159 13.30 9.86 19.86
CA GLU A 159 12.85 9.04 18.73
C GLU A 159 11.31 8.90 18.71
N GLY A 160 10.65 8.87 19.87
CA GLY A 160 9.18 8.78 19.97
C GLY A 160 8.43 10.00 19.39
N LEU A 161 8.95 11.21 19.59
CA LEU A 161 8.39 12.45 19.04
C LEU A 161 8.54 12.52 17.51
N ILE A 162 9.70 12.08 17.00
CA ILE A 162 9.93 11.98 15.56
C ILE A 162 8.93 10.99 14.95
N HIS A 163 8.63 9.87 15.62
CA HIS A 163 7.62 8.93 15.15
C HIS A 163 6.19 9.51 15.13
N GLU A 164 5.85 10.42 16.04
CA GLU A 164 4.52 11.05 16.10
C GLU A 164 4.29 12.05 14.96
N GLU A 165 5.24 12.96 14.70
CA GLU A 165 5.13 13.92 13.57
C GLU A 165 5.05 13.19 12.22
N HIS A 166 5.81 12.09 12.06
CA HIS A 166 5.75 11.26 10.85
C HIS A 166 4.39 10.55 10.72
N ALA A 167 3.87 10.04 11.83
CA ALA A 167 2.55 9.44 11.89
C ALA A 167 1.44 10.47 11.61
N GLU A 168 1.59 11.71 12.03
CA GLU A 168 0.62 12.76 11.73
C GLU A 168 0.61 13.09 10.24
N MET A 169 1.78 13.40 9.65
CA MET A 169 1.88 13.71 8.22
C MET A 169 1.38 12.59 7.30
N LEU A 170 1.68 11.33 7.64
CA LEU A 170 1.20 10.18 6.88
C LEU A 170 -0.33 10.03 6.99
N MET A 171 -0.91 10.29 8.17
CA MET A 171 -2.37 10.31 8.33
C MET A 171 -3.02 11.49 7.60
N GLU A 172 -2.44 12.69 7.65
CA GLU A 172 -2.92 13.86 6.90
C GLU A 172 -2.93 13.59 5.38
N SER A 173 -1.85 13.00 4.87
CA SER A 173 -1.76 12.55 3.49
C SER A 173 -2.86 11.54 3.14
N LEU A 174 -3.17 10.62 4.05
CA LEU A 174 -4.27 9.68 3.88
C LEU A 174 -5.64 10.36 3.90
N VAL A 175 -5.82 11.40 4.72
CA VAL A 175 -7.05 12.21 4.74
C VAL A 175 -7.25 12.89 3.37
N GLU A 176 -6.19 13.44 2.79
CA GLU A 176 -6.24 14.05 1.45
C GLU A 176 -6.67 13.02 0.39
N LEU A 177 -6.07 11.82 0.39
CA LEU A 177 -6.48 10.72 -0.49
C LEU A 177 -7.95 10.31 -0.26
N CYS A 178 -8.35 10.12 0.99
CA CYS A 178 -9.70 9.69 1.35
C CYS A 178 -10.78 10.74 1.02
N SER A 179 -10.37 12.01 0.89
CA SER A 179 -11.25 13.12 0.51
C SER A 179 -11.46 13.23 -1.00
N ASP A 180 -10.63 12.59 -1.82
CA ASP A 180 -10.86 12.49 -3.27
C ASP A 180 -12.10 11.62 -3.57
N PRO A 181 -13.09 12.14 -4.31
CA PRO A 181 -14.31 11.40 -4.65
C PRO A 181 -14.09 10.14 -5.50
N CYS A 182 -12.92 10.03 -6.14
CA CYS A 182 -12.53 8.90 -6.96
C CYS A 182 -11.74 7.84 -6.18
N PHE A 183 -11.12 8.17 -5.06
CA PHE A 183 -10.20 7.28 -4.34
C PHE A 183 -10.87 6.00 -3.85
N ALA A 184 -11.93 6.11 -3.02
CA ALA A 184 -12.59 4.92 -2.45
C ALA A 184 -13.13 3.96 -3.53
N PRO A 185 -13.86 4.43 -4.56
CA PRO A 185 -14.29 3.59 -5.68
C PRO A 185 -13.13 3.01 -6.48
N TYR A 186 -12.05 3.79 -6.69
CA TYR A 186 -10.85 3.31 -7.36
C TYR A 186 -10.21 2.17 -6.59
N VAL A 187 -10.01 2.29 -5.27
CA VAL A 187 -9.39 1.25 -4.44
C VAL A 187 -10.28 0.00 -4.45
N PHE A 188 -11.58 0.17 -4.24
CA PHE A 188 -12.52 -0.96 -4.27
C PHE A 188 -12.52 -1.70 -5.62
N TRP A 189 -12.62 -0.96 -6.73
CA TRP A 189 -12.67 -1.56 -8.07
C TRP A 189 -11.36 -2.25 -8.47
N ASN A 190 -10.22 -1.60 -8.23
CA ASN A 190 -8.94 -2.10 -8.71
C ASN A 190 -8.32 -3.17 -7.80
N TYR A 191 -8.74 -3.26 -6.54
CA TYR A 191 -8.17 -4.21 -5.57
C TYR A 191 -9.19 -5.21 -5.02
N ASP A 192 -10.30 -4.75 -4.45
CA ASP A 192 -11.29 -5.63 -3.82
C ASP A 192 -12.05 -6.47 -4.86
N CYS A 193 -12.34 -5.88 -6.02
CA CYS A 193 -12.94 -6.59 -7.16
C CYS A 193 -11.93 -7.33 -8.05
N ASN A 194 -10.63 -7.11 -7.86
CA ASN A 194 -9.60 -7.83 -8.60
C ASN A 194 -9.21 -9.12 -7.86
N ALA A 195 -9.27 -10.23 -8.57
CA ALA A 195 -9.14 -11.56 -7.98
C ALA A 195 -7.72 -11.88 -7.48
N THR A 196 -6.69 -11.20 -7.99
CA THR A 196 -5.28 -11.48 -7.66
C THR A 196 -4.70 -10.57 -6.58
N THR A 197 -5.46 -9.57 -6.14
CA THR A 197 -5.01 -8.56 -5.17
C THR A 197 -5.74 -8.71 -3.83
N PRO A 198 -5.16 -8.25 -2.71
CA PRO A 198 -5.85 -8.23 -1.42
C PRO A 198 -7.05 -7.26 -1.42
N ASP A 199 -7.94 -7.39 -0.43
CA ASP A 199 -9.05 -6.44 -0.20
C ASP A 199 -8.50 -5.17 0.45
N ALA A 200 -7.90 -4.29 -0.36
CA ALA A 200 -7.22 -3.09 0.10
C ALA A 200 -8.19 -2.08 0.71
N PHE A 201 -9.40 -1.96 0.17
CA PHE A 201 -10.42 -1.06 0.71
C PHE A 201 -10.90 -1.55 2.08
N GLU A 202 -11.21 -2.85 2.21
CA GLU A 202 -11.57 -3.44 3.52
C GLU A 202 -10.44 -3.31 4.54
N MET A 203 -9.19 -3.57 4.13
CA MET A 203 -8.01 -3.40 4.98
C MET A 203 -7.90 -1.95 5.48
N LEU A 204 -8.06 -0.97 4.59
CA LEU A 204 -8.01 0.45 4.92
C LEU A 204 -9.13 0.83 5.90
N CYS A 205 -10.36 0.40 5.65
CA CYS A 205 -11.48 0.64 6.56
C CYS A 205 -11.24 0.06 7.96
N LYS A 206 -10.71 -1.17 8.05
CA LYS A 206 -10.36 -1.79 9.34
C LYS A 206 -9.26 -1.02 10.06
N PHE A 207 -8.22 -0.62 9.31
CA PHE A 207 -7.12 0.19 9.82
C PHE A 207 -7.63 1.51 10.42
N LEU A 208 -8.42 2.28 9.66
CA LEU A 208 -8.96 3.56 10.10
C LEU A 208 -9.95 3.40 11.26
N PHE A 209 -10.79 2.37 11.24
CA PHE A 209 -11.72 2.08 12.34
C PHE A 209 -10.96 1.79 13.64
N TRP A 210 -9.88 1.01 13.56
CA TRP A 210 -9.00 0.76 14.70
C TRP A 210 -8.29 2.03 15.16
N GLY A 211 -7.80 2.84 14.23
CA GLY A 211 -7.18 4.15 14.53
C GLY A 211 -8.14 5.09 15.25
N ALA A 212 -9.42 5.13 14.88
CA ALA A 212 -10.44 5.96 15.50
C ALA A 212 -10.98 5.41 16.84
N SER A 213 -10.85 4.11 17.10
CA SER A 213 -11.46 3.46 18.26
C SER A 213 -10.75 3.78 19.58
N SER A 214 -11.53 3.97 20.65
CA SER A 214 -11.03 4.17 22.02
C SER A 214 -10.33 2.92 22.58
N SER A 215 -10.70 1.74 22.06
CA SER A 215 -10.09 0.44 22.36
C SER A 215 -8.76 0.18 21.65
N SER A 216 -8.23 1.16 20.92
CA SER A 216 -6.90 1.05 20.33
C SER A 216 -5.85 0.84 21.43
N PRO A 217 -4.93 -0.13 21.30
CA PRO A 217 -3.83 -0.39 22.24
C PRO A 217 -2.92 0.83 22.40
N TYR A 218 -2.98 1.78 21.46
CA TYR A 218 -2.34 3.10 21.57
C TYR A 218 -2.79 3.87 22.83
N SER A 219 -4.07 3.78 23.20
CA SER A 219 -4.62 4.46 24.39
C SER A 219 -4.15 3.88 25.71
N GLN A 220 -3.67 2.64 25.72
CA GLN A 220 -3.27 1.96 26.95
C GLN A 220 -1.81 2.27 27.35
N HIS A 221 -0.97 2.69 26.39
CA HIS A 221 0.44 2.99 26.64
C HIS A 221 0.70 4.45 27.02
N LEU A 222 -0.09 5.41 26.54
CA LEU A 222 0.01 6.83 26.94
C LEU A 222 -0.62 7.16 28.30
N GLY A 223 -1.33 6.22 28.93
CA GLY A 223 -1.96 6.41 30.24
C GLY A 223 -1.19 5.87 31.44
N LYS A 224 0.03 5.35 31.22
CA LYS A 224 0.97 4.96 32.29
C LYS A 224 2.08 6.00 32.41
N GLU A 225 1.71 7.25 32.70
CA GLU A 225 2.67 8.10 33.41
C GLU A 225 2.87 7.48 34.80
N ASP A 226 4.13 7.39 35.21
CA ASP A 226 4.55 6.75 36.43
C ASP A 226 3.68 7.17 37.62
N ASN A 227 3.11 6.17 38.30
CA ASN A 227 2.54 6.31 39.63
C ASN A 227 3.65 6.75 40.59
N LEU A 228 3.97 8.05 40.62
CA LEU A 228 4.52 8.67 41.80
C LEU A 228 3.32 8.99 42.70
N GLU A 229 3.10 8.13 43.68
CA GLU A 229 2.05 8.19 44.68
C GLU A 229 1.89 9.62 45.26
N THR A 230 0.88 10.34 44.79
CA THR A 230 0.27 11.44 45.53
C THR A 230 -1.22 11.18 45.63
N THR A 231 -1.58 10.55 46.74
CA THR A 231 -2.92 10.28 47.23
C THR A 231 -3.68 11.59 47.47
N GLY A 232 -4.39 12.07 46.46
CA GLY A 232 -5.39 13.13 46.58
C GLY A 232 -6.77 12.61 46.13
N PRO A 233 -7.82 12.61 46.97
CA PRO A 233 -9.12 12.02 46.66
C PRO A 233 -9.96 12.80 45.61
N ASN A 234 -9.37 13.76 44.89
CA ASN A 234 -10.05 14.58 43.87
C ASN A 234 -9.26 14.74 42.57
N ALA A 235 -8.32 13.84 42.26
CA ALA A 235 -7.65 13.85 40.96
C ALA A 235 -8.63 13.41 39.86
N VAL A 236 -9.30 14.39 39.26
CA VAL A 236 -10.04 14.23 38.01
C VAL A 236 -9.03 13.73 36.97
N LYS A 237 -9.10 12.44 36.67
CA LYS A 237 -8.36 11.81 35.59
C LYS A 237 -8.64 12.66 34.34
N PRO A 238 -7.63 13.27 33.68
CA PRO A 238 -7.89 14.02 32.47
C PRO A 238 -8.65 13.09 31.52
N PRO A 239 -9.76 13.54 30.92
CA PRO A 239 -10.48 12.71 29.96
C PRO A 239 -9.44 12.27 28.93
N SER A 240 -9.37 10.97 28.64
CA SER A 240 -8.50 10.46 27.59
C SER A 240 -8.94 11.16 26.30
N GLY A 241 -8.30 12.27 25.96
CA GLY A 241 -8.67 13.08 24.80
C GLY A 241 -8.51 12.26 23.53
N MET A 242 -9.29 12.61 22.51
CA MET A 242 -8.98 12.14 21.17
C MET A 242 -7.59 12.63 20.81
N THR A 243 -6.65 11.71 20.57
CA THR A 243 -5.35 12.04 19.99
C THR A 243 -5.54 12.57 18.56
N THR A 244 -4.63 13.38 18.05
CA THR A 244 -4.73 13.92 16.67
C THR A 244 -4.88 12.80 15.64
N LEU A 245 -4.14 11.70 15.80
CA LEU A 245 -4.27 10.51 14.93
C LEU A 245 -5.67 9.88 14.93
N ARG A 246 -6.39 9.93 16.05
CA ARG A 246 -7.80 9.46 16.12
C ARG A 246 -8.72 10.37 15.32
N ILE A 247 -8.53 11.68 15.44
CA ILE A 247 -9.29 12.68 14.69
C ILE A 247 -9.06 12.46 13.19
N LEU A 248 -7.78 12.36 12.77
CA LEU A 248 -7.43 12.12 11.37
C LEU A 248 -7.98 10.77 10.85
N SER A 249 -7.94 9.71 11.65
CA SER A 249 -8.53 8.42 11.27
C SER A 249 -10.04 8.51 11.06
N LEU A 250 -10.73 9.23 11.95
CA LEU A 250 -12.16 9.49 11.84
C LEU A 250 -12.47 10.37 10.62
N ASP A 251 -11.65 11.38 10.36
CA ASP A 251 -11.80 12.26 9.20
C ASP A 251 -11.65 11.51 7.89
N CYS A 252 -10.68 10.59 7.78
CA CYS A 252 -10.57 9.68 6.62
C CYS A 252 -11.89 8.90 6.39
N LEU A 253 -12.41 8.25 7.43
CA LEU A 253 -13.66 7.48 7.36
C LEU A 253 -14.84 8.36 6.95
N MET A 254 -14.96 9.53 7.56
CA MET A 254 -16.05 10.46 7.27
C MET A 254 -15.95 11.03 5.86
N SER A 255 -14.75 11.34 5.37
CA SER A 255 -14.51 11.77 3.98
C SER A 255 -14.92 10.69 2.98
N MET A 256 -14.51 9.44 3.21
CA MET A 256 -14.92 8.31 2.36
C MET A 256 -16.45 8.12 2.37
N LEU A 257 -17.08 8.16 3.54
CA LEU A 257 -18.53 8.03 3.68
C LEU A 257 -19.30 9.15 2.98
N ARG A 258 -18.84 10.41 3.12
CA ARG A 258 -19.45 11.56 2.44
C ARG A 258 -19.37 11.41 0.91
N THR A 259 -18.21 11.00 0.40
CA THR A 259 -18.00 10.71 -1.02
C THR A 259 -18.95 9.62 -1.51
N ILE A 260 -19.03 8.50 -0.79
CA ILE A 260 -19.92 7.38 -1.16
C ILE A 260 -21.39 7.83 -1.13
N ALA A 261 -21.80 8.54 -0.08
CA ALA A 261 -23.16 9.05 0.05
C ALA A 261 -23.53 10.02 -1.08
N ALA A 262 -22.63 10.94 -1.44
CA ALA A 262 -22.83 11.88 -2.55
C ALA A 262 -23.01 11.13 -3.89
N ARG A 263 -22.22 10.08 -4.13
CA ARG A 263 -22.37 9.24 -5.33
C ARG A 263 -23.69 8.48 -5.34
N CYS A 264 -24.12 7.93 -4.21
CA CYS A 264 -25.43 7.27 -4.09
C CYS A 264 -26.60 8.22 -4.38
N GLN A 265 -26.50 9.48 -3.95
CA GLN A 265 -27.52 10.50 -4.21
C GLN A 265 -27.57 10.97 -5.67
N SER A 266 -26.42 10.93 -6.37
CA SER A 266 -26.33 11.38 -7.77
C SER A 266 -27.06 10.48 -8.79
N GLY A 267 -27.57 9.32 -8.37
CA GLY A 267 -28.46 8.48 -9.20
C GLY A 267 -27.80 7.87 -10.45
N VAL A 268 -26.47 7.86 -10.55
CA VAL A 268 -25.75 7.21 -11.65
C VAL A 268 -26.17 5.73 -11.71
N HIS A 269 -26.76 5.31 -12.83
CA HIS A 269 -27.32 3.96 -13.02
C HIS A 269 -26.26 2.86 -12.76
N VAL A 270 -26.36 2.17 -11.61
CA VAL A 270 -25.42 1.13 -11.15
C VAL A 270 -25.79 -0.28 -11.64
N ALA A 271 -26.95 -0.47 -12.29
CA ALA A 271 -27.52 -1.80 -12.54
C ALA A 271 -26.56 -2.76 -13.30
N ASP A 272 -25.91 -2.29 -14.36
CA ASP A 272 -24.98 -3.09 -15.15
C ASP A 272 -23.63 -3.31 -14.44
N SER A 273 -23.25 -2.41 -13.55
CA SER A 273 -22.03 -2.54 -12.74
C SER A 273 -22.22 -3.47 -11.55
N ALA A 274 -23.43 -3.56 -10.99
CA ALA A 274 -23.72 -4.37 -9.81
C ALA A 274 -23.54 -5.87 -10.09
N SER A 275 -24.07 -6.37 -11.21
CA SER A 275 -23.90 -7.78 -11.61
C SER A 275 -22.43 -8.12 -11.83
N LEU A 276 -21.68 -7.25 -12.51
CA LEU A 276 -20.25 -7.40 -12.74
C LEU A 276 -19.45 -7.44 -11.43
N ILE A 277 -19.74 -6.54 -10.49
CA ILE A 277 -19.12 -6.51 -9.15
C ILE A 277 -19.41 -7.82 -8.40
N THR A 278 -20.67 -8.29 -8.41
CA THR A 278 -21.05 -9.55 -7.75
C THR A 278 -20.29 -10.73 -8.36
N THR A 279 -20.23 -10.82 -9.69
CA THR A 279 -19.47 -11.88 -10.37
C THR A 279 -17.98 -11.81 -10.03
N GLN A 280 -17.37 -10.63 -10.04
CA GLN A 280 -15.96 -10.45 -9.70
C GLN A 280 -15.64 -10.85 -8.25
N LYS A 281 -16.54 -10.52 -7.30
CA LYS A 281 -16.40 -10.94 -5.91
C LYS A 281 -16.52 -12.46 -5.75
N GLN A 282 -17.51 -13.08 -6.38
CA GLN A 282 -17.67 -14.54 -6.36
C GLN A 282 -16.44 -15.25 -6.95
N VAL A 283 -15.91 -14.73 -8.06
CA VAL A 283 -14.66 -15.20 -8.68
C VAL A 283 -13.50 -15.13 -7.69
N LYS A 284 -13.34 -14.00 -6.99
CA LYS A 284 -12.26 -13.80 -6.03
C LYS A 284 -12.36 -14.75 -4.83
N GLU A 285 -13.55 -14.89 -4.25
CA GLU A 285 -13.81 -15.82 -3.16
C GLU A 285 -13.54 -17.28 -3.57
N LEU A 286 -13.95 -17.65 -4.77
CA LEU A 286 -13.67 -18.97 -5.32
C LEU A 286 -12.17 -19.20 -5.47
N LEU A 287 -11.43 -18.24 -6.06
CA LEU A 287 -9.98 -18.37 -6.20
C LEU A 287 -9.28 -18.45 -4.83
N ARG A 288 -9.71 -17.69 -3.82
CA ARG A 288 -9.18 -17.81 -2.45
C ARG A 288 -9.43 -19.21 -1.87
N LYS A 289 -10.62 -19.77 -2.07
CA LYS A 289 -10.93 -21.14 -1.66
C LYS A 289 -10.05 -22.16 -2.39
N VAL A 290 -9.85 -21.98 -3.69
CA VAL A 290 -8.97 -22.84 -4.51
C VAL A 290 -7.53 -22.77 -4.03
N VAL A 291 -7.01 -21.58 -3.74
CA VAL A 291 -5.66 -21.38 -3.20
C VAL A 291 -5.52 -22.04 -1.83
N SER A 292 -6.46 -21.80 -0.92
CA SER A 292 -6.47 -22.44 0.41
C SER A 292 -6.52 -23.97 0.32
N LEU A 293 -7.37 -24.53 -0.54
CA LEU A 293 -7.44 -25.97 -0.76
C LEU A 293 -6.17 -26.52 -1.40
N PHE A 294 -5.54 -25.76 -2.28
CA PHE A 294 -4.28 -26.14 -2.91
C PHE A 294 -3.18 -26.23 -1.86
N SER A 295 -3.12 -25.26 -0.95
CA SER A 295 -2.13 -25.25 0.12
C SER A 295 -2.31 -26.35 1.15
N GLU A 296 -3.56 -26.68 1.48
CA GLU A 296 -3.79 -27.84 2.33
C GLU A 296 -3.44 -29.16 1.63
N LYS A 297 -4.02 -29.39 0.45
CA LYS A 297 -3.88 -30.65 -0.33
C LYS A 297 -4.12 -30.39 -1.83
N PRO A 298 -3.06 -30.28 -2.66
CA PRO A 298 -3.19 -30.01 -4.10
C PRO A 298 -4.13 -30.98 -4.83
N LYS A 299 -4.11 -32.26 -4.45
CA LYS A 299 -4.97 -33.30 -5.05
C LYS A 299 -6.46 -33.06 -4.81
N LYS A 300 -6.83 -32.56 -3.62
CA LYS A 300 -8.21 -32.19 -3.30
C LYS A 300 -8.65 -30.96 -4.08
N CYS A 301 -7.76 -29.99 -4.24
CA CYS A 301 -8.04 -28.80 -5.04
C CYS A 301 -8.33 -29.14 -6.50
N VAL A 302 -7.55 -30.03 -7.12
CA VAL A 302 -7.79 -30.49 -8.49
C VAL A 302 -9.10 -31.26 -8.62
N ALA A 303 -9.43 -32.11 -7.64
CA ALA A 303 -10.72 -32.79 -7.60
C ALA A 303 -11.89 -31.81 -7.46
N PHE A 304 -11.74 -30.77 -6.63
CA PHE A 304 -12.73 -29.69 -6.45
C PHE A 304 -12.93 -28.87 -7.73
N LEU A 305 -11.86 -28.59 -8.48
CA LEU A 305 -11.95 -27.93 -9.79
C LEU A 305 -12.60 -28.81 -10.87
N GLY A 306 -12.58 -30.14 -10.69
CA GLY A 306 -13.18 -31.10 -11.62
C GLY A 306 -14.59 -31.60 -11.23
N SER A 307 -15.06 -31.29 -10.02
CA SER A 307 -16.37 -31.74 -9.53
C SER A 307 -17.49 -30.85 -10.07
N GLU A 308 -18.44 -31.44 -10.79
CA GLU A 308 -19.67 -30.76 -11.28
C GLU A 308 -20.72 -30.54 -10.18
N GLU A 309 -20.51 -31.08 -8.98
CA GLU A 309 -21.50 -31.06 -7.88
C GLU A 309 -21.78 -29.65 -7.34
N ASP A 310 -20.85 -28.70 -7.52
CA ASP A 310 -21.02 -27.31 -7.08
C ASP A 310 -21.42 -26.42 -8.27
N GLN A 311 -22.72 -26.36 -8.57
CA GLN A 311 -23.27 -25.58 -9.70
C GLN A 311 -22.83 -24.11 -9.69
N THR A 312 -22.67 -23.53 -8.49
CA THR A 312 -22.18 -22.16 -8.28
C THR A 312 -20.72 -22.00 -8.72
N CYS A 313 -19.90 -23.02 -8.45
CA CYS A 313 -18.52 -23.10 -8.90
C CYS A 313 -18.46 -23.18 -10.44
N SER A 314 -19.31 -24.00 -11.06
CA SER A 314 -19.35 -24.16 -12.53
C SER A 314 -19.71 -22.87 -13.28
N ALA A 315 -20.67 -22.08 -12.78
CA ALA A 315 -21.05 -20.80 -13.40
C ALA A 315 -19.93 -19.75 -13.25
N THR A 316 -19.32 -19.68 -12.07
CA THR A 316 -18.24 -18.73 -11.75
C THR A 316 -16.95 -19.06 -12.52
N LEU A 317 -16.60 -20.34 -12.64
CA LEU A 317 -15.48 -20.81 -13.47
C LEU A 317 -15.72 -20.51 -14.95
N ARG A 318 -16.95 -20.67 -15.44
CA ARG A 318 -17.31 -20.26 -16.82
C ARG A 318 -17.16 -18.75 -17.03
N ALA A 319 -17.53 -17.93 -16.06
CA ALA A 319 -17.33 -16.47 -16.12
C ALA A 319 -15.84 -16.08 -16.22
N LEU A 320 -14.93 -16.92 -15.70
CA LEU A 320 -13.48 -16.77 -15.86
C LEU A 320 -12.95 -17.25 -17.22
N GLY A 321 -13.82 -17.76 -18.10
CA GLY A 321 -13.44 -18.42 -19.35
C GLY A 321 -12.77 -19.78 -19.13
N LEU A 322 -12.96 -20.39 -17.95
CA LEU A 322 -12.36 -21.68 -17.62
C LEU A 322 -13.29 -22.84 -18.03
N PRO A 323 -12.71 -23.95 -18.50
CA PRO A 323 -13.46 -25.14 -18.90
C PRO A 323 -14.09 -25.82 -17.67
N ALA A 324 -15.24 -26.48 -17.87
CA ALA A 324 -15.93 -27.21 -16.80
C ALA A 324 -15.13 -28.41 -16.27
N LYS A 325 -14.22 -28.95 -17.08
CA LYS A 325 -13.25 -29.98 -16.69
C LYS A 325 -11.87 -29.55 -17.14
N PHE A 326 -10.92 -29.54 -16.22
CA PHE A 326 -9.54 -29.27 -16.52
C PHE A 326 -8.84 -30.53 -17.02
N ASN A 327 -8.31 -30.49 -18.24
CA ASN A 327 -7.22 -31.39 -18.61
C ASN A 327 -5.89 -30.89 -18.01
N GLY A 328 -4.83 -31.71 -18.07
CA GLY A 328 -3.52 -31.35 -17.48
C GLY A 328 -2.97 -30.02 -18.01
N LEU A 329 -3.15 -29.73 -19.31
CA LEU A 329 -2.71 -28.48 -19.93
C LEU A 329 -3.48 -27.26 -19.39
N GLN A 330 -4.80 -27.36 -19.31
CA GLN A 330 -5.66 -26.28 -18.81
C GLN A 330 -5.40 -26.01 -17.33
N LEU A 331 -5.15 -27.07 -16.54
CA LEU A 331 -4.75 -26.93 -15.15
C LEU A 331 -3.40 -26.21 -15.06
N GLY A 332 -2.42 -26.60 -15.88
CA GLY A 332 -1.12 -25.93 -15.97
C GLY A 332 -1.25 -24.45 -16.34
N GLN A 333 -2.09 -24.11 -17.33
CA GLN A 333 -2.38 -22.73 -17.71
C GLN A 333 -3.05 -21.94 -16.59
N PHE A 334 -4.00 -22.54 -15.88
CA PHE A 334 -4.67 -21.92 -14.74
C PHE A 334 -3.68 -21.62 -13.61
N LEU A 335 -2.89 -22.61 -13.19
CA LEU A 335 -1.87 -22.46 -12.16
C LEU A 335 -0.80 -21.44 -12.57
N TRP A 336 -0.41 -21.41 -13.85
CA TRP A 336 0.51 -20.41 -14.37
C TRP A 336 -0.07 -18.99 -14.36
N LYS A 337 -1.35 -18.83 -14.76
CA LYS A 337 -2.06 -17.54 -14.79
C LYS A 337 -2.17 -16.94 -13.38
N TYR A 338 -2.47 -17.77 -12.39
CA TYR A 338 -2.67 -17.36 -11.00
C TYR A 338 -1.48 -17.67 -10.09
N ARG A 339 -0.28 -17.94 -10.65
CA ARG A 339 0.92 -18.36 -9.92
C ARG A 339 1.34 -17.43 -8.77
N ALA A 340 0.97 -16.15 -8.82
CA ALA A 340 1.28 -15.19 -7.78
C ALA A 340 0.45 -15.39 -6.50
N MET A 341 -0.67 -16.12 -6.59
CA MET A 341 -1.56 -16.39 -5.46
C MET A 341 -1.22 -17.70 -4.74
N PHE A 342 -0.51 -18.62 -5.39
CA PHE A 342 -0.14 -19.91 -4.81
C PHE A 342 1.20 -19.82 -4.10
N ASP A 343 1.37 -20.63 -3.06
CA ASP A 343 2.68 -20.86 -2.47
C ASP A 343 3.60 -21.53 -3.49
N LYS A 344 4.82 -21.00 -3.63
CA LYS A 344 5.75 -21.44 -4.67
C LYS A 344 6.34 -22.82 -4.39
N ASP A 345 6.50 -23.17 -3.12
CA ASP A 345 7.10 -24.43 -2.70
C ASP A 345 6.09 -25.56 -2.89
N GLU A 346 4.83 -25.31 -2.53
CA GLU A 346 3.73 -26.25 -2.79
C GLU A 346 3.47 -26.43 -4.28
N LEU A 347 3.48 -25.33 -5.05
CA LEU A 347 3.30 -25.39 -6.50
C LEU A 347 4.45 -26.16 -7.16
N GLY A 348 5.70 -25.92 -6.73
CA GLY A 348 6.88 -26.64 -7.22
C GLY A 348 6.83 -28.14 -6.88
N THR A 349 6.41 -28.47 -5.66
CA THR A 349 6.24 -29.86 -5.21
C THR A 349 5.19 -30.59 -6.03
N TYR A 350 4.04 -29.94 -6.28
CA TYR A 350 2.97 -30.50 -7.09
C TYR A 350 3.39 -30.74 -8.54
N MET A 351 4.09 -29.78 -9.15
CA MET A 351 4.60 -29.90 -10.53
C MET A 351 5.73 -30.93 -10.67
N GLY A 352 6.42 -31.26 -9.58
CA GLY A 352 7.48 -32.26 -9.53
C GLY A 352 7.00 -33.70 -9.29
N GLU A 353 5.71 -33.92 -8.97
CA GLU A 353 5.18 -35.28 -8.78
C GLU A 353 5.16 -36.05 -10.12
N PRO A 354 5.76 -37.24 -10.21
CA PRO A 354 5.76 -38.02 -11.45
C PRO A 354 4.34 -38.45 -11.84
N GLY A 355 3.95 -38.18 -13.10
CA GLY A 355 2.64 -38.52 -13.66
C GLY A 355 1.58 -37.40 -13.64
N ARG A 356 1.99 -36.15 -13.39
CA ARG A 356 1.13 -34.95 -13.37
C ARG A 356 1.29 -34.07 -14.60
#